data_AF-A0AAD5QD56-F1
#
_entry.id   AF-A0AAD5QD56-F1
#
_cell.length_a   1.000
_cell.length_b   1.000
_cell.length_c   1.000
_cell.angle_alpha   90.00
_cell.angle_beta   90.00
_cell.angle_gamma   90.00
#
_symmetry.space_group_name_H-M   'P 1'
#
loop_
_entity.id
_entity.type
_entity.pdbx_description
1 polymer ?
#
loop_
_entity_poly.entity_id
_entity_poly.type
_entity_poly.pdbx_seq_one_letter_code
_entity_poly.pdbx_strand_id
1 'polypeptide(L)' 'MAGFSNRPQLVIGIGGVGTKIEIADIMEDYTGIGYDVVGMCANDMLCHCATPIAFVD' A
#
# COMPACT_ATOMS: atom_id res chain seq x y z
N MET A 1 11.35 -26.11 -3.46
CA MET A 1 11.96 -25.08 -2.60
C MET A 1 10.92 -23.98 -2.43
N ALA A 2 10.50 -23.66 -1.22
CA ALA A 2 9.65 -22.49 -0.97
C ALA A 2 10.56 -21.25 -0.91
N GLY A 3 10.23 -20.18 -1.65
CA GLY A 3 11.00 -18.93 -1.66
C GLY A 3 11.20 -18.32 -3.05
N PHE A 4 11.59 -17.03 -3.09
CA PHE A 4 11.90 -16.29 -4.31
C PHE A 4 13.24 -16.77 -4.92
N SER A 5 13.26 -17.00 -6.24
CA SER A 5 14.46 -17.45 -6.95
C SER A 5 15.41 -16.29 -7.28
N ASN A 6 16.70 -16.60 -7.45
CA ASN A 6 17.76 -15.67 -7.90
C ASN A 6 17.84 -14.32 -7.17
N ARG A 7 18.60 -14.28 -6.06
CA ARG A 7 19.00 -13.05 -5.33
C ARG A 7 17.85 -12.05 -5.15
N PRO A 8 16.78 -12.43 -4.42
CA PRO A 8 15.64 -11.54 -4.22
C PRO A 8 16.07 -10.26 -3.51
N GLN A 9 15.47 -9.15 -3.91
CA GLN A 9 15.59 -7.87 -3.24
C GLN A 9 14.30 -7.60 -2.48
N LEU A 10 14.43 -7.13 -1.23
CA LEU A 10 13.30 -6.71 -0.43
C LEU A 10 13.10 -5.20 -0.60
N VAL A 11 11.89 -4.81 -1.00
CA VAL A 11 11.46 -3.41 -1.07
C VAL A 11 10.43 -3.20 0.04
N ILE A 12 10.62 -2.15 0.83
CA ILE A 12 9.69 -1.72 1.87
C ILE A 12 9.31 -0.28 1.57
N GLY A 13 8.02 0.01 1.61
CA GLY A 13 7.48 1.35 1.43
C GLY A 13 6.44 1.67 2.49
N ILE A 14 6.24 2.95 2.70
CA ILE A 14 5.27 3.50 3.66
C ILE A 14 4.52 4.60 2.90
N GLY A 15 3.20 4.59 3.01
CA GLY A 15 2.32 5.58 2.41
C GLY A 15 1.15 5.91 3.34
N GLY A 16 0.35 6.89 2.96
CA GLY A 16 -0.80 7.33 3.75
C GLY A 16 -1.86 7.99 2.88
N VAL A 17 -3.11 7.96 3.33
CA VAL A 17 -4.25 8.53 2.58
C VAL A 17 -4.18 10.06 2.49
N GLY A 18 -3.48 10.70 3.44
CA GLY A 18 -3.32 12.16 3.50
C GLY A 18 -4.60 12.87 3.91
N THR A 19 -4.73 14.14 3.50
CA THR A 19 -5.88 15.01 3.85
C THR A 19 -7.23 14.51 3.30
N LYS A 20 -7.25 13.48 2.46
CA LYS A 20 -8.49 12.80 2.09
C LYS A 20 -9.23 12.21 3.32
N ILE A 21 -8.52 11.95 4.42
CA ILE A 21 -9.15 11.60 5.72
C ILE A 21 -10.05 12.73 6.24
N GLU A 22 -9.70 13.99 6.03
CA GLU A 22 -10.52 15.14 6.47
C GLU A 22 -11.85 15.17 5.70
N ILE A 23 -11.84 14.79 4.40
CA ILE A 23 -13.06 14.66 3.60
C ILE A 23 -13.92 13.51 4.10
N ALA A 24 -13.32 12.36 4.41
CA ALA A 24 -14.03 11.21 4.97
C ALA A 24 -14.71 11.54 6.31
N ASP A 25 -14.03 12.33 7.16
CA ASP A 25 -14.59 12.80 8.43
C ASP A 25 -15.78 13.75 8.23
N ILE A 26 -15.66 14.74 7.34
CA ILE A 26 -16.76 15.66 7.00
C ILE A 26 -17.98 14.92 6.43
N MET A 27 -17.74 13.87 5.66
CA MET A 27 -18.78 13.07 5.03
C MET A 27 -19.34 11.97 5.95
N GLU A 28 -18.71 11.74 7.10
CA GLU A 28 -18.94 10.58 7.97
C GLU A 28 -18.90 9.24 7.20
N ASP A 29 -18.10 9.17 6.12
CA ASP A 29 -17.99 8.02 5.24
C ASP A 29 -16.52 7.64 5.03
N TYR A 30 -16.13 6.53 5.66
CA TYR A 30 -14.79 5.95 5.58
C TYR A 30 -14.70 4.80 4.57
N THR A 31 -15.79 4.56 3.82
CA THR A 31 -15.81 3.54 2.77
C THR A 31 -14.72 3.86 1.75
N GLY A 32 -13.81 2.92 1.53
CA GLY A 32 -12.72 3.09 0.56
C GLY A 32 -11.38 3.54 1.13
N ILE A 33 -11.32 4.10 2.35
CA ILE A 33 -10.07 4.62 2.92
C ILE A 33 -8.99 3.53 3.06
N GLY A 34 -9.38 2.31 3.45
CA GLY A 34 -8.48 1.17 3.47
C GLY A 34 -7.95 0.79 2.08
N TYR A 35 -8.78 0.88 1.04
CA TYR A 35 -8.34 0.65 -0.34
C TYR A 35 -7.40 1.74 -0.83
N ASP A 36 -7.61 2.98 -0.42
CA ASP A 36 -6.73 4.10 -0.78
C ASP A 36 -5.32 3.92 -0.22
N VAL A 37 -5.18 3.56 1.06
CA VAL A 37 -3.85 3.38 1.68
C VAL A 37 -3.12 2.17 1.11
N VAL A 38 -3.80 1.04 0.96
CA VAL A 38 -3.22 -0.18 0.37
C VAL A 38 -2.87 0.06 -1.09
N GLY A 39 -3.78 0.69 -1.85
CA GLY A 39 -3.59 0.99 -3.27
C GLY A 39 -2.41 1.91 -3.53
N MET A 40 -2.26 2.98 -2.71
CA MET A 40 -1.09 3.84 -2.78
C MET A 40 0.20 3.05 -2.53
N CYS A 41 0.28 2.32 -1.41
CA CYS A 41 1.49 1.58 -1.05
C CYS A 41 1.84 0.48 -2.07
N ALA A 42 0.83 -0.22 -2.60
CA ALA A 42 1.01 -1.25 -3.61
C ALA A 42 1.49 -0.67 -4.94
N ASN A 43 0.96 0.48 -5.37
CA ASN A 43 1.38 1.14 -6.60
C ASN A 43 2.87 1.54 -6.54
N ASP A 44 3.35 2.00 -5.39
CA ASP A 44 4.78 2.31 -5.20
C ASP A 44 5.67 1.07 -5.33
N MET A 45 5.23 -0.09 -4.83
CA MET A 45 5.96 -1.36 -5.04
C MET A 45 6.08 -1.70 -6.53
N LEU A 46 5.01 -1.50 -7.30
CA LEU A 46 4.99 -1.76 -8.74
C LEU A 46 5.97 -0.87 -9.50
N CYS A 47 6.16 0.39 -9.08
CA CYS A 47 7.17 1.29 -9.64
C CYS A 47 8.61 0.77 -9.45
N HIS A 48 8.84 -0.07 -8.45
CA HIS A 48 10.12 -0.74 -8.21
C HIS A 48 10.22 -2.14 -8.86
N CYS A 49 9.25 -2.52 -9.70
CA CYS A 49 9.12 -3.87 -10.24
C CYS A 49 9.02 -4.95 -9.13
N ALA A 50 8.56 -4.57 -7.93
CA ALA A 50 8.38 -5.48 -6.82
C ALA A 50 6.94 -6.03 -6.81
N THR A 51 6.79 -7.29 -6.40
CA THR A 51 5.48 -7.89 -6.14
C THR A 51 5.10 -7.60 -4.69
N PRO A 52 3.96 -6.94 -4.40
CA PRO A 52 3.45 -6.79 -3.04
C PRO A 52 3.15 -8.16 -2.42
N ILE A 53 3.63 -8.41 -1.20
CA ILE A 53 3.51 -9.73 -0.53
C ILE A 53 2.89 -9.66 0.87
N ALA A 54 2.92 -8.49 1.50
CA ALA A 54 2.34 -8.23 2.82
C ALA A 54 2.05 -6.73 2.98
N PHE A 55 1.15 -6.39 3.89
CA PHE A 55 0.77 -5.03 4.25
C PHE A 55 0.49 -4.96 5.76
N VAL A 56 0.78 -3.82 6.38
CA VAL A 56 0.50 -3.53 7.80
C VAL A 56 0.01 -2.10 7.88
N ASP A 57 -1.12 -1.88 8.55
CA ASP A 57 -1.70 -0.58 8.91
C ASP A 57 -1.57 -0.26 10.40
#